data_AF-A0A6A5AWZ5-F1
#
_entry.id   AF-A0A6A5AWZ5-F1
#
_cell.length_a   1.000
_cell.length_b   1.000
_cell.length_c   1.000
_cell.angle_alpha   90.00
_cell.angle_beta   90.00
_cell.angle_gamma   90.00
#
_symmetry.space_group_name_H-M   'P 1'
#
loop_
_entity.id
_entity.type
_entity.pdbx_description
1 polymer ?
#
loop_
_entity_poly.entity_id
_entity_poly.type
_entity_poly.pdbx_seq_one_letter_code
_entity_poly.pdbx_strand_id
1 'polypeptide(L)'
;MSVFVGNLSFQTKWWTLKDHFKQVGEVVHVDIFTVPGKPHLSSGCGLVQFKNQQDADNALTLDNTELDGRVIRVKKDEFSPRGRQVFVGNLNFRTTSQTLKEAFEKAVGPVEKAVVARDPKQHTRSLGHGIVRFATPELAEKAVELMNDKELDGRTVLVKMDDRC
;
A
#
# COMPACT_ATOMS: atom_id res chain seq x y z
N MET A 1 -8.93 1.82 6.79
CA MET A 1 -8.36 0.56 6.26
C MET A 1 -8.99 0.23 4.93
N SER A 2 -8.36 -0.56 4.07
CA SER A 2 -8.86 -0.85 2.72
C SER A 2 -9.09 -2.35 2.49
N VAL A 3 -9.95 -2.65 1.51
CA VAL A 3 -10.15 -3.99 0.93
C VAL A 3 -10.05 -3.91 -0.58
N PHE A 4 -9.52 -4.98 -1.17
CA PHE A 4 -9.44 -5.15 -2.60
C PHE A 4 -10.66 -5.93 -3.07
N VAL A 5 -11.33 -5.41 -4.09
CA VAL A 5 -12.50 -6.05 -4.67
C VAL A 5 -12.16 -6.45 -6.10
N GLY A 6 -12.20 -7.75 -6.38
CA GLY A 6 -11.96 -8.32 -7.70
C GLY A 6 -13.22 -8.92 -8.32
N ASN A 7 -13.12 -9.28 -9.60
CA ASN A 7 -14.21 -9.86 -10.39
C ASN A 7 -15.46 -8.97 -10.51
N LEU A 8 -15.25 -7.65 -10.43
CA LEU A 8 -16.30 -6.66 -10.66
C LEU A 8 -16.79 -6.73 -12.12
N SER A 9 -18.06 -6.39 -12.34
CA SER A 9 -18.54 -6.13 -13.69
C SER A 9 -17.81 -4.94 -14.28
N PHE A 10 -17.48 -5.00 -15.57
CA PHE A 10 -16.78 -3.90 -16.25
C PHE A 10 -17.66 -2.64 -16.35
N GLN A 11 -18.97 -2.79 -16.14
CA GLN A 11 -19.92 -1.69 -16.09
C GLN A 11 -20.06 -1.11 -14.68
N THR A 12 -19.66 -1.85 -13.63
CA THR A 12 -19.74 -1.40 -12.25
C THR A 12 -18.99 -0.09 -12.05
N LYS A 13 -19.66 0.85 -11.40
CA LYS A 13 -19.13 2.18 -11.09
C LYS A 13 -18.80 2.30 -9.61
N TRP A 14 -17.93 3.25 -9.28
CA TRP A 14 -17.42 3.41 -7.92
C TRP A 14 -18.53 3.71 -6.91
N TRP A 15 -19.61 4.38 -7.33
CA TRP A 15 -20.76 4.65 -6.47
C TRP A 15 -21.58 3.40 -6.17
N THR A 16 -21.77 2.50 -7.14
CA THR A 16 -22.45 1.22 -6.94
C THR A 16 -21.66 0.36 -5.96
N LEU A 17 -20.34 0.33 -6.12
CA LEU A 17 -19.45 -0.35 -5.20
C LEU A 17 -19.52 0.28 -3.81
N LYS A 18 -19.48 1.61 -3.71
CA LYS A 18 -19.61 2.34 -2.45
C LYS A 18 -20.93 2.01 -1.74
N ASP A 19 -22.03 1.97 -2.47
CA ASP A 19 -23.36 1.67 -1.93
C ASP A 19 -23.44 0.24 -1.39
N HIS A 20 -22.94 -0.74 -2.14
CA HIS A 20 -22.88 -2.14 -1.71
C HIS A 20 -22.07 -2.31 -0.42
N PHE A 21 -20.93 -1.62 -0.29
CA PHE A 21 -20.08 -1.72 0.89
C PHE A 21 -20.51 -0.80 2.05
N LYS A 22 -21.47 0.11 1.86
CA LYS A 22 -22.02 0.89 2.98
C LYS A 22 -22.77 0.04 3.99
N GLN A 23 -23.26 -1.14 3.60
CA GLN A 23 -24.00 -2.04 4.49
C GLN A 23 -23.14 -2.64 5.61
N VAL A 24 -21.80 -2.63 5.44
CA VAL A 24 -20.85 -3.16 6.43
C VAL A 24 -20.09 -2.08 7.19
N GLY A 25 -20.10 -0.83 6.72
CA GLY A 25 -19.45 0.28 7.41
C GLY A 25 -19.31 1.56 6.57
N GLU A 26 -18.64 2.57 7.14
CA GLU A 26 -18.48 3.88 6.51
C GLU A 26 -17.33 3.86 5.48
N VAL A 27 -17.71 3.88 4.19
CA VAL A 27 -16.77 3.94 3.06
C VAL A 27 -16.31 5.38 2.82
N VAL A 28 -15.01 5.62 3.02
CA VAL A 28 -14.33 6.91 2.85
C VAL A 28 -13.96 7.15 1.40
N HIS A 29 -13.39 6.15 0.73
CA HIS A 29 -12.87 6.29 -0.63
C HIS A 29 -13.07 5.00 -1.42
N VAL A 30 -13.34 5.12 -2.73
CA VAL A 30 -13.47 3.97 -3.63
C VAL A 30 -12.72 4.30 -4.91
N ASP A 31 -11.87 3.39 -5.34
CA ASP A 31 -11.10 3.49 -6.57
C ASP A 31 -11.42 2.27 -7.45
N ILE A 32 -11.71 2.48 -8.74
CA ILE A 32 -11.88 1.38 -9.69
C ILE A 32 -10.70 1.43 -10.64
N PHE A 33 -9.89 0.38 -10.61
CA PHE A 33 -8.71 0.28 -11.45
C PHE A 33 -9.11 0.08 -12.90
N THR A 34 -8.49 0.85 -13.79
CA THR A 34 -8.64 0.72 -15.24
C THR A 34 -7.46 -0.02 -15.82
N VAL A 35 -7.66 -0.69 -16.95
CA VAL A 35 -6.59 -1.40 -17.64
C VAL A 35 -5.51 -0.41 -18.11
N PRO A 36 -4.21 -0.70 -17.91
CA PRO A 36 -3.11 0.15 -18.37
C PRO A 36 -3.24 0.48 -19.87
N GLY A 37 -3.20 1.76 -20.21
CA GLY A 37 -3.36 2.23 -21.59
C GLY A 37 -4.81 2.25 -22.12
N LYS A 38 -5.80 1.86 -21.31
CA LYS A 38 -7.23 1.91 -21.65
C LYS A 38 -8.05 2.51 -20.48
N PRO A 39 -8.05 3.84 -20.30
CA PRO A 39 -8.70 4.49 -19.15
C PRO A 39 -10.22 4.30 -19.10
N HIS A 40 -10.86 3.94 -20.21
CA HIS A 40 -12.30 3.67 -20.25
C HIS A 40 -12.67 2.21 -19.93
N LEU A 41 -11.68 1.32 -19.81
CA LEU A 41 -11.91 -0.09 -19.59
C LEU A 41 -11.57 -0.43 -18.14
N SER A 42 -12.59 -0.75 -17.35
CA SER A 42 -12.39 -1.27 -16.00
C SER A 42 -11.57 -2.55 -16.07
N SER A 43 -10.61 -2.69 -15.16
CA SER A 43 -9.85 -3.91 -14.97
C SER A 43 -10.68 -5.00 -14.27
N GLY A 44 -11.93 -4.71 -13.90
CA GLY A 44 -12.77 -5.62 -13.11
C GLY A 44 -12.29 -5.75 -11.67
N CYS A 45 -11.50 -4.79 -11.21
CA CYS A 45 -10.93 -4.73 -9.86
C CYS A 45 -11.00 -3.30 -9.33
N GLY A 46 -11.10 -3.14 -8.02
CA GLY A 46 -11.11 -1.85 -7.36
C GLY A 46 -10.67 -1.96 -5.90
N LEU A 47 -10.50 -0.81 -5.27
CA LEU A 47 -10.15 -0.65 -3.88
C LEU A 47 -11.29 0.07 -3.16
N VAL A 48 -11.67 -0.44 -1.99
CA VAL A 48 -12.64 0.22 -1.11
C VAL A 48 -11.96 0.53 0.20
N GLN A 49 -11.92 1.81 0.56
CA GLN A 49 -11.33 2.29 1.80
C GLN A 49 -12.44 2.65 2.79
N PHE A 50 -12.37 2.02 3.95
CA PHE A 50 -13.21 2.26 5.10
C PHE A 50 -12.52 3.17 6.12
N LYS A 51 -13.35 3.81 6.94
CA LYS A 51 -12.89 4.61 8.07
C LYS A 51 -12.14 3.76 9.09
N ASN A 52 -12.73 2.64 9.51
CA ASN A 52 -12.14 1.79 10.55
C ASN A 52 -11.57 0.49 9.99
N GLN A 53 -10.73 -0.18 10.80
CA GLN A 53 -10.27 -1.54 10.52
C GLN A 53 -11.41 -2.57 10.63
N GLN A 54 -12.29 -2.41 11.62
CA GLN A 54 -13.43 -3.30 11.85
C GLN A 54 -14.34 -3.36 10.61
N ASP A 55 -14.66 -2.21 10.02
CA ASP A 55 -15.48 -2.10 8.82
C ASP A 55 -14.86 -2.83 7.61
N ALA A 56 -13.53 -2.73 7.47
CA ALA A 56 -12.79 -3.44 6.44
C ALA A 56 -12.76 -4.96 6.67
N ASP A 57 -12.79 -5.41 7.93
CA ASP A 57 -12.90 -6.83 8.27
C ASP A 57 -14.31 -7.36 7.99
N ASN A 58 -15.34 -6.60 8.39
CA ASN A 58 -16.73 -6.90 8.07
C ASN A 58 -16.96 -6.96 6.55
N ALA A 59 -16.26 -6.14 5.77
CA ALA A 59 -16.34 -6.19 4.30
C ALA A 59 -15.91 -7.54 3.71
N LEU A 60 -15.07 -8.32 4.40
CA LEU A 60 -14.71 -9.69 3.98
C LEU A 60 -15.92 -10.64 4.03
N THR A 61 -16.94 -10.34 4.85
CA THR A 61 -18.18 -11.11 4.87
C THR A 61 -19.01 -10.94 3.58
N LEU A 62 -18.72 -9.90 2.80
CA LEU A 62 -19.32 -9.68 1.48
C LEU A 62 -18.55 -10.38 0.35
N ASP A 63 -17.54 -11.18 0.66
CA ASP A 63 -16.88 -12.04 -0.31
C ASP A 63 -17.89 -13.03 -0.92
N ASN A 64 -17.83 -13.21 -2.23
CA ASN A 64 -18.76 -14.01 -3.03
C ASN A 64 -20.21 -13.50 -3.07
N THR A 65 -20.46 -12.21 -2.78
CA THR A 65 -21.78 -11.61 -3.03
C THR A 65 -21.97 -11.27 -4.51
N GLU A 66 -23.22 -11.24 -4.97
CA GLU A 66 -23.54 -10.83 -6.34
C GLU A 66 -23.66 -9.29 -6.43
N LEU A 67 -22.96 -8.69 -7.37
CA LEU A 67 -23.04 -7.28 -7.74
C LEU A 67 -23.08 -7.17 -9.26
N ASP A 68 -24.12 -6.53 -9.81
CA ASP A 68 -24.27 -6.33 -11.26
C ASP A 68 -24.22 -7.66 -12.06
N GLY A 69 -24.82 -8.72 -11.50
CA GLY A 69 -24.84 -10.05 -12.11
C GLY A 69 -23.49 -10.78 -12.09
N ARG A 70 -22.50 -10.29 -11.32
CA ARG A 70 -21.21 -10.98 -11.10
C ARG A 70 -20.95 -11.19 -9.62
N VAL A 71 -20.33 -12.33 -9.31
CA VAL A 71 -19.87 -12.64 -7.96
C VAL A 71 -18.59 -11.87 -7.67
N ILE A 72 -18.64 -10.90 -6.77
CA ILE A 72 -17.46 -10.11 -6.38
C ILE A 72 -16.57 -10.91 -5.43
N ARG A 73 -15.27 -10.68 -5.51
CA ARG A 73 -14.29 -11.23 -4.58
C ARG A 73 -13.74 -10.13 -3.69
N VAL A 74 -13.92 -10.25 -2.39
CA VAL A 74 -13.41 -9.28 -1.42
C VAL A 74 -12.23 -9.90 -0.71
N LYS A 75 -11.09 -9.22 -0.81
CA LYS A 75 -9.86 -9.62 -0.13
C LYS A 75 -9.40 -8.50 0.76
N LYS A 76 -8.81 -8.85 1.89
CA LYS A 76 -8.13 -7.87 2.72
C LYS A 76 -7.03 -7.28 1.87
N ASP A 77 -7.02 -5.97 1.77
CA ASP A 77 -5.98 -5.30 1.03
C ASP A 77 -4.73 -5.24 1.91
N GLU A 78 -4.04 -6.37 1.91
CA GLU A 78 -2.72 -6.54 2.50
C GLU A 78 -1.65 -5.80 1.70
N PHE A 79 -2.00 -5.17 0.58
CA PHE A 79 -1.03 -4.54 -0.32
C PHE A 79 -1.15 -3.03 -0.42
N SER A 80 -2.25 -2.37 -0.02
CA SER A 80 -2.27 -0.91 -0.09
C SER A 80 -1.22 -0.34 0.84
N PRO A 81 -0.21 0.32 0.25
CA PRO A 81 0.80 1.03 0.98
C PRO A 81 0.32 2.43 1.36
N ARG A 82 -0.93 2.83 1.04
CA ARG A 82 -1.41 4.21 1.24
C ARG A 82 -1.18 4.64 2.68
N GLY A 83 -0.23 5.55 2.83
CA GLY A 83 0.22 6.10 4.11
C GLY A 83 1.05 5.17 4.99
N ARG A 84 1.23 3.89 4.68
CA ARG A 84 2.02 2.92 5.49
C ARG A 84 3.39 2.60 4.92
N GLN A 85 3.68 3.03 3.69
CA GLN A 85 4.96 2.80 3.05
C GLN A 85 5.69 4.12 2.83
N VAL A 86 6.99 4.09 3.11
CA VAL A 86 7.91 5.17 2.78
C VAL A 86 8.92 4.69 1.77
N PHE A 87 9.25 5.59 0.84
CA PHE A 87 10.39 5.47 -0.03
C PHE A 87 11.63 5.99 0.69
N VAL A 88 12.71 5.22 0.65
CA VAL A 88 13.99 5.59 1.24
C VAL A 88 15.03 5.65 0.12
N GLY A 89 15.48 6.85 -0.22
CA GLY A 89 16.51 7.12 -1.20
C GLY A 89 17.86 7.44 -0.57
N ASN A 90 18.88 7.51 -1.43
CA ASN A 90 20.28 7.81 -1.06
C ASN A 90 20.88 6.83 -0.02
N LEU A 91 20.39 5.58 -0.01
CA LEU A 91 20.95 4.53 0.82
C LEU A 91 22.36 4.17 0.38
N ASN A 92 23.19 3.77 1.36
CA ASN A 92 24.52 3.27 1.02
C ASN A 92 24.41 1.93 0.28
N PHE A 93 25.35 1.68 -0.64
CA PHE A 93 25.33 0.45 -1.44
C PHE A 93 25.51 -0.81 -0.58
N ARG A 94 26.14 -0.66 0.58
CA ARG A 94 26.34 -1.69 1.60
C ARG A 94 25.09 -1.94 2.45
N THR A 95 24.15 -1.00 2.50
CA THR A 95 22.93 -1.14 3.30
C THR A 95 22.08 -2.27 2.76
N THR A 96 21.73 -3.21 3.64
CA THR A 96 20.86 -4.34 3.31
C THR A 96 19.44 -4.07 3.81
N SER A 97 18.48 -4.84 3.32
CA SER A 97 17.09 -4.81 3.80
C SER A 97 16.99 -5.02 5.32
N GLN A 98 17.91 -5.81 5.89
CA GLN A 98 17.97 -6.07 7.32
C GLN A 98 18.43 -4.83 8.09
N THR A 99 19.57 -4.25 7.73
CA THR A 99 20.09 -3.02 8.36
C THR A 99 19.12 -1.85 8.21
N LEU A 100 18.47 -1.73 7.05
CA LEU A 100 17.43 -0.75 6.81
C LEU A 100 16.27 -0.94 7.78
N LYS A 101 15.77 -2.18 7.90
CA LYS A 101 14.68 -2.52 8.83
C LYS A 101 15.04 -2.13 10.26
N GLU A 102 16.20 -2.56 10.75
CA GLU A 102 16.65 -2.30 12.13
C GLU A 102 16.80 -0.81 12.42
N ALA A 103 17.34 -0.03 11.48
CA ALA A 103 17.51 1.41 11.65
C ALA A 103 16.16 2.15 11.78
N PHE A 104 15.18 1.77 10.96
CA PHE A 104 13.83 2.32 11.03
C PHE A 104 13.07 1.82 12.26
N GLU A 105 13.25 0.56 12.66
CA GLU A 105 12.67 0.00 13.89
C GLU A 105 13.16 0.74 15.13
N LYS A 106 14.46 1.04 15.20
CA LYS A 106 15.05 1.74 16.33
C LYS A 106 14.67 3.22 16.39
N ALA A 107 14.46 3.88 15.24
CA ALA A 107 14.16 5.30 15.19
C ALA A 107 12.68 5.63 15.38
N VAL A 108 11.80 4.77 14.88
CA VAL A 108 10.37 5.08 14.74
C VAL A 108 9.50 4.04 15.46
N GLY A 109 9.72 2.76 15.19
CA GLY A 109 8.92 1.66 15.72
C GLY A 109 8.77 0.48 14.75
N PRO A 110 7.89 -0.49 15.04
CA PRO A 110 7.87 -1.79 14.37
C PRO A 110 7.66 -1.67 12.84
N VAL A 111 8.57 -2.27 12.09
CA VAL A 111 8.55 -2.30 10.62
C VAL A 111 7.98 -3.62 10.15
N GLU A 112 6.91 -3.57 9.38
CA GLU A 112 6.26 -4.75 8.80
C GLU A 112 7.15 -5.39 7.72
N LYS A 113 7.71 -4.56 6.83
CA LYS A 113 8.53 -5.03 5.72
C LYS A 113 9.51 -3.97 5.25
N ALA A 114 10.75 -4.35 4.98
CA ALA A 114 11.74 -3.46 4.34
C ALA A 114 12.37 -4.17 3.14
N VAL A 115 12.41 -3.49 2.00
CA VAL A 115 12.95 -4.04 0.75
C VAL A 115 13.87 -3.00 0.11
N VAL A 116 15.14 -3.34 -0.03
CA VAL A 116 16.09 -2.54 -0.81
C VAL A 116 16.00 -2.94 -2.28
N ALA A 117 15.85 -1.96 -3.16
CA ALA A 117 15.84 -2.20 -4.58
C ALA A 117 17.26 -2.56 -5.03
N ARG A 118 17.40 -3.73 -5.67
CA ARG A 118 18.66 -4.27 -6.17
C ARG A 118 18.53 -4.56 -7.65
N ASP A 119 19.62 -4.36 -8.39
CA ASP A 119 19.62 -4.54 -9.83
C ASP A 119 19.50 -6.04 -10.19
N PRO A 120 18.51 -6.45 -10.99
CA PRO A 120 18.30 -7.86 -11.32
C PRO A 120 19.36 -8.42 -12.27
N LYS A 121 20.11 -7.56 -12.99
CA LYS A 121 21.16 -7.99 -13.94
C LYS A 121 22.54 -8.10 -13.29
N GLN A 122 22.79 -7.34 -12.23
CA GLN A 122 24.02 -7.38 -11.46
C GLN A 122 23.65 -7.45 -9.98
N HIS A 123 23.54 -8.68 -9.46
CA HIS A 123 23.21 -9.04 -8.06
C HIS A 123 24.05 -8.30 -6.98
N THR A 124 25.05 -7.53 -7.38
CA THR A 124 26.04 -6.85 -6.54
C THR A 124 25.77 -5.36 -6.35
N ARG A 125 24.87 -4.72 -7.14
CA ARG A 125 24.64 -3.27 -7.04
C ARG A 125 23.24 -2.96 -6.49
N SER A 126 23.20 -2.47 -5.25
CA SER A 126 22.01 -1.81 -4.71
C SER A 126 21.72 -0.57 -5.55
N LEU A 127 20.45 -0.29 -5.83
CA LEU A 127 20.07 0.92 -6.59
C LEU A 127 20.15 2.20 -5.74
N GLY A 128 20.62 2.09 -4.48
CA GLY A 128 20.70 3.21 -3.54
C GLY A 128 19.32 3.69 -3.06
N HIS A 129 18.28 2.90 -3.28
CA HIS A 129 16.94 3.17 -2.78
C HIS A 129 16.23 1.90 -2.33
N GLY A 130 15.22 2.07 -1.48
CA GLY A 130 14.42 1.00 -0.92
C GLY A 130 13.05 1.51 -0.51
N ILE A 131 12.20 0.58 -0.09
CA ILE A 131 10.89 0.85 0.46
C ILE A 131 10.77 0.21 1.83
N VAL A 132 10.17 0.93 2.76
CA VAL A 132 9.91 0.47 4.12
C VAL A 132 8.43 0.61 4.39
N ARG A 133 7.82 -0.48 4.86
CA ARG A 133 6.41 -0.59 5.20
C ARG A 133 6.27 -0.75 6.70
N PHE A 134 5.45 0.10 7.28
CA PHE A 134 5.12 0.09 8.69
C PHE A 134 3.77 -0.58 8.94
N ALA A 135 3.58 -1.02 10.18
CA ALA A 135 2.30 -1.57 10.61
C ALA A 135 1.17 -0.52 10.55
N THR A 136 1.47 0.73 10.90
CA THR A 136 0.51 1.85 10.93
C THR A 136 1.00 3.03 10.10
N PRO A 137 0.07 3.84 9.56
CA PRO A 137 0.43 4.98 8.74
C PRO A 137 1.09 6.11 9.53
N GLU A 138 0.70 6.26 10.80
CA GLU A 138 1.31 7.22 11.73
C GLU A 138 2.82 6.98 11.91
N LEU A 139 3.25 5.71 11.94
CA LEU A 139 4.67 5.37 11.98
C LEU A 139 5.37 5.76 10.68
N ALA A 140 4.73 5.57 9.53
CA ALA A 140 5.32 5.96 8.26
C ALA A 140 5.50 7.48 8.15
N GLU A 141 4.51 8.27 8.56
CA GLU A 141 4.61 9.74 8.64
C GLU A 141 5.77 10.16 9.55
N LYS A 142 5.80 9.61 10.75
CA LYS A 142 6.85 9.88 11.73
C LYS A 142 8.23 9.46 11.24
N ALA A 143 8.30 8.39 10.43
CA ALA A 143 9.54 7.96 9.81
C ALA A 143 10.05 8.97 8.78
N VAL A 144 9.15 9.55 7.97
CA VAL A 144 9.51 10.63 7.05
C VAL A 144 10.10 11.80 7.85
N GLU A 145 9.44 12.23 8.92
CA GLU A 145 9.90 13.39 9.68
C GLU A 145 11.22 13.16 10.44
N LEU A 146 11.39 11.99 11.05
CA LEU A 146 12.54 11.69 11.91
C LEU A 146 13.77 11.16 11.16
N MET A 147 13.56 10.47 10.03
CA MET A 147 14.64 9.82 9.29
C MET A 147 15.00 10.56 8.00
N ASN A 148 14.17 11.46 7.48
CA ASN A 148 14.55 12.28 6.35
C ASN A 148 15.76 13.17 6.70
N ASP A 149 16.76 13.20 5.81
CA ASP A 149 18.05 13.89 5.98
C ASP A 149 18.94 13.36 7.12
N LYS A 150 18.64 12.17 7.64
CA LYS A 150 19.46 11.56 8.70
C LYS A 150 20.65 10.80 8.13
N GLU A 151 21.78 10.81 8.82
CA GLU A 151 22.96 10.05 8.40
C GLU A 151 22.82 8.57 8.78
N LEU A 152 22.89 7.70 7.77
CA LEU A 152 22.87 6.24 7.89
C LEU A 152 24.01 5.67 7.06
N ASP A 153 24.94 4.97 7.72
CA ASP A 153 26.12 4.36 7.09
C ASP A 153 27.00 5.39 6.34
N GLY A 154 27.12 6.61 6.90
CA GLY A 154 27.90 7.72 6.34
C GLY A 154 27.23 8.44 5.16
N ARG A 155 25.93 8.22 4.93
CA ARG A 155 25.14 8.92 3.91
C ARG A 155 23.83 9.44 4.47
N THR A 156 23.41 10.62 4.01
CA THR A 156 22.10 11.18 4.36
C THR A 156 20.98 10.44 3.63
N VAL A 157 20.09 9.77 4.35
CA VAL A 157 18.96 9.07 3.74
C VAL A 157 17.83 10.03 3.46
N LEU A 158 17.20 9.86 2.30
CA LEU A 158 16.05 10.64 1.90
C LEU A 158 14.79 9.82 2.15
N VAL A 159 13.92 10.25 3.05
CA VAL A 159 12.70 9.49 3.36
C VAL A 159 11.49 10.28 2.87
N LYS A 160 10.63 9.64 2.09
CA LYS A 160 9.43 10.26 1.53
C LYS A 160 8.24 9.32 1.63
N MET A 161 7.04 9.86 1.75
CA MET A 161 5.79 9.10 1.57
C MET A 161 5.78 8.45 0.18
N ASP A 162 5.52 7.15 0.11
CA ASP A 162 5.39 6.44 -1.17
C ASP A 162 3.98 6.65 -1.73
N ASP A 163 3.83 7.64 -2.62
CA ASP A 163 2.55 7.97 -3.29
C ASP A 163 2.28 7.11 -4.55
N ARG A 164 2.88 5.91 -4.63
CA ARG A 164 2.61 5.02 -5.77
C ARG A 164 1.22 4.41 -5.61
N CYS A 165 0.22 5.17 -6.05
CA CYS A 165 -1.13 4.71 -6.35
C CYS A 165 -1.23 4.28 -7.83
#